data_AF-A0A7J4SBI8-F1
#
_entry.id   AF-A0A7J4SBI8-F1
#
_cell.length_a   1.000
_cell.length_b   1.000
_cell.length_c   1.000
_cell.angle_alpha   90.00
_cell.angle_beta   90.00
_cell.angle_gamma   90.00
#
_symmetry.space_group_name_H-M   'P 1'
#
loop_
_entity.id
_entity.type
_entity.pdbx_description
1 polymer ?
#
loop_
_entity_poly.entity_id
_entity_poly.type
_entity_poly.pdbx_seq_one_letter_code
_entity_poly.pdbx_strand_id
1 'polypeptide(L)'
;DSFQEFFPSNSTDYAKESSGSSTLGAGLFACVIILAFVAIIGGSIMFIQNKELGKIGLLAIVAIVIVGLLAGTMLAGQAKSQDEETFAISEANASGIVGAFEDVSDHRFSIIFIGGPQDGQSEIGDRHPTIVDQGGPVDGWAETMRDKVWEPLNLGVSMQWIILGMFVGVAMGSAGAQARSMFSQLVPETRTSEFFGFFGFLGKSAAMIGTFLYGIASSAFDSRVAILTITIVILAGTYLTSKVDLEEGIRVAEEEDARNRAAANSE
;
A
#
# COMPACT_ATOMS: atom_id res chain seq x y z
N ASP A 1 -13.21 4.77 25.85
CA ASP A 1 -12.43 4.52 27.07
C ASP A 1 -13.17 3.74 28.17
N SER A 2 -14.51 3.59 28.10
CA SER A 2 -15.31 2.88 29.12
C SER A 2 -14.97 1.40 29.33
N PHE A 3 -14.47 0.71 28.30
CA PHE A 3 -14.14 -0.72 28.39
C PHE A 3 -12.71 -1.00 28.85
N GLN A 4 -11.82 -0.01 28.78
CA GLN A 4 -10.37 -0.22 28.96
C GLN A 4 -9.99 -0.51 30.42
N GLU A 5 -10.81 -0.07 31.38
CA GLU A 5 -10.63 -0.32 32.81
C GLU A 5 -10.86 -1.80 33.19
N PHE A 6 -11.66 -2.53 32.40
CA PHE A 6 -11.98 -3.93 32.68
C PHE A 6 -10.92 -4.92 32.14
N PHE A 7 -9.99 -4.46 31.30
CA PHE A 7 -8.91 -5.28 30.75
C PHE A 7 -7.64 -5.23 31.62
N PRO A 8 -6.91 -6.35 31.77
CA PRO A 8 -5.63 -6.36 32.49
C PRO A 8 -4.62 -5.38 31.88
N SER A 9 -3.84 -4.68 32.70
CA SER A 9 -2.83 -3.71 32.21
C SER A 9 -1.76 -4.31 31.30
N ASN A 10 -1.56 -5.63 31.37
CA ASN A 10 -0.58 -6.37 30.57
C ASN A 10 -1.19 -7.07 29.34
N SER A 11 -2.49 -6.90 29.10
CA SER A 11 -3.20 -7.56 27.99
C SER A 11 -3.02 -6.90 26.63
N THR A 12 -2.36 -5.74 26.56
CA THR A 12 -2.12 -5.04 25.31
C THR A 12 -0.83 -5.55 24.65
N ASP A 13 -0.92 -5.99 23.39
CA ASP A 13 0.23 -6.36 22.55
C ASP A 13 1.28 -5.25 22.38
N TYR A 14 0.97 -4.02 22.80
CA TYR A 14 1.90 -2.89 22.82
C TYR A 14 2.84 -2.86 24.03
N ALA A 15 2.65 -3.75 25.01
CA ALA A 15 3.55 -3.86 26.15
C ALA A 15 4.94 -4.31 25.68
N LYS A 16 6.01 -3.61 26.07
CA LYS A 16 7.39 -3.91 25.63
C LYS A 16 7.84 -5.37 25.85
N GLU A 17 7.17 -6.10 26.72
CA GLU A 17 7.47 -7.50 27.04
C GLU A 17 6.93 -8.49 26.00
N SER A 18 5.89 -8.15 25.22
CA SER A 18 5.35 -8.99 24.13
C SER A 18 6.13 -8.84 22.82
N SER A 19 6.88 -7.74 22.65
CA SER A 19 7.76 -7.56 21.50
C SER A 19 8.98 -8.47 21.66
N GLY A 20 8.91 -9.66 21.06
CA GLY A 20 10.03 -10.60 21.04
C GLY A 20 11.32 -9.89 20.66
N SER A 21 12.38 -10.11 21.43
CA SER A 21 13.66 -9.41 21.31
C SER A 21 14.23 -9.58 19.91
N SER A 22 13.98 -8.59 19.06
CA SER A 22 14.49 -8.56 17.69
C SER A 22 15.99 -8.32 17.78
N THR A 23 16.77 -9.40 17.66
CA THR A 23 18.23 -9.31 17.71
C THR A 23 18.74 -8.64 16.43
N LEU A 24 19.78 -7.82 16.56
CA LEU A 24 20.45 -7.19 15.42
C LEU A 24 20.91 -8.23 14.39
N GLY A 25 21.28 -9.44 14.86
CA GLY A 25 21.61 -10.58 14.00
C GLY A 25 20.44 -11.10 13.18
N ALA A 26 19.25 -11.24 13.76
CA ALA A 26 18.05 -11.64 13.02
C ALA A 26 17.64 -10.58 11.98
N GLY A 27 17.74 -9.29 12.33
CA GLY A 27 17.49 -8.19 11.40
C GLY A 27 18.46 -8.17 10.22
N LEU A 28 19.76 -8.32 10.48
CA LEU A 28 20.77 -8.36 9.42
C LEU A 28 20.59 -9.59 8.51
N PHE A 29 20.29 -10.75 9.08
CA PHE A 29 20.01 -11.97 8.33
C PHE A 29 18.79 -11.82 7.42
N ALA A 30 17.70 -11.21 7.92
CA ALA A 30 16.53 -10.90 7.11
C ALA A 30 16.88 -9.97 5.92
N CYS A 31 17.69 -8.93 6.15
CA CYS A 31 18.15 -8.05 5.07
C CYS A 31 18.94 -8.81 3.99
N VAL A 32 19.84 -9.72 4.38
CA VAL A 32 20.62 -10.54 3.43
C VAL A 32 19.70 -11.44 2.61
N ILE A 33 18.70 -12.07 3.23
CA ILE A 33 17.71 -12.89 2.51
C ILE A 33 16.93 -12.05 1.51
N ILE A 34 16.45 -10.87 1.90
CA ILE A 34 15.71 -9.97 1.01
C ILE A 34 16.59 -9.57 -0.19
N LEU A 35 17.85 -9.20 0.03
CA LEU A 35 18.79 -8.86 -1.05
C LEU A 35 19.04 -10.04 -1.98
N ALA A 36 19.20 -11.25 -1.45
CA ALA A 36 19.35 -12.45 -2.26
C ALA A 36 18.11 -12.73 -3.12
N PHE A 37 16.91 -12.59 -2.55
CA PHE A 37 15.65 -12.73 -3.29
C PHE A 37 15.51 -11.69 -4.41
N VAL A 38 15.81 -10.41 -4.11
CA VAL A 38 15.78 -9.34 -5.10
C VAL A 38 16.80 -9.59 -6.22
N ALA A 39 18.00 -10.06 -5.89
CA ALA A 39 19.02 -10.39 -6.87
C ALA A 39 18.61 -11.57 -7.77
N ILE A 40 18.01 -12.63 -7.21
CA ILE A 40 17.54 -13.79 -7.97
C ILE A 40 16.41 -13.39 -8.91
N ILE A 41 15.40 -12.67 -8.40
CA ILE A 41 14.25 -12.23 -9.21
C ILE A 41 14.72 -11.25 -10.29
N GLY A 42 15.48 -10.22 -9.91
CA GLY A 42 16.01 -9.22 -10.84
C GLY A 42 16.94 -9.82 -11.90
N GLY A 43 17.84 -10.72 -11.49
CA GLY A 43 18.73 -11.45 -12.39
C GLY A 43 17.99 -12.34 -13.38
N SER A 44 16.93 -13.02 -12.91
CA SER A 44 16.07 -13.85 -13.78
C SER A 44 15.32 -13.01 -14.82
N ILE A 45 14.82 -11.83 -14.43
CA ILE A 45 14.16 -10.90 -15.35
C ILE A 45 15.13 -10.40 -16.41
N MET A 46 16.33 -9.94 -16.01
CA MET A 46 17.36 -9.48 -16.95
C MET A 46 17.77 -10.59 -17.93
N PHE A 47 17.95 -11.82 -17.44
CA PHE A 47 18.29 -12.96 -18.30
C PHE A 47 17.22 -13.27 -19.34
N ILE A 48 15.94 -13.16 -18.98
CA ILE A 48 14.81 -13.39 -19.91
C ILE A 48 14.71 -12.26 -20.93
N GLN A 49 14.88 -11.01 -20.49
CA GLN A 49 14.88 -9.85 -21.39
C GLN A 49 15.99 -9.95 -22.44
N ASN A 50 17.18 -10.41 -22.05
CA ASN A 50 18.32 -10.57 -22.94
C ASN A 50 18.14 -11.70 -23.99
N LYS A 51 17.13 -12.55 -23.86
CA LYS A 51 16.84 -13.64 -24.80
C LYS A 51 15.81 -13.29 -25.89
N GLU A 52 15.33 -12.04 -25.94
CA GLU A 52 14.36 -11.53 -26.93
C GLU A 52 13.14 -12.45 -27.15
N LEU A 53 12.68 -13.14 -26.10
CA LEU A 53 11.62 -14.16 -26.16
C LEU A 53 10.22 -13.61 -26.45
N GLY A 54 10.09 -12.33 -26.81
CA GLY A 54 8.83 -11.66 -27.13
C GLY A 54 7.75 -11.89 -26.07
N LYS A 55 6.55 -12.29 -26.51
CA LYS A 55 5.39 -12.55 -25.63
C LYS A 55 5.63 -13.69 -24.62
N ILE A 56 6.46 -14.67 -24.96
CA ILE A 56 6.78 -15.81 -24.08
C ILE A 56 7.69 -15.34 -22.93
N GLY A 57 8.62 -14.43 -23.22
CA GLY A 57 9.47 -13.81 -22.20
C GLY A 57 8.66 -13.02 -21.18
N LEU A 58 7.67 -12.26 -21.64
CA LEU A 58 6.76 -11.53 -20.75
C LEU A 58 5.98 -12.46 -19.82
N LEU A 59 5.41 -13.55 -20.36
CA LEU A 59 4.69 -14.53 -19.54
C LEU A 59 5.60 -15.22 -18.51
N ALA A 60 6.84 -15.53 -18.88
CA ALA A 60 7.82 -16.11 -17.97
C ALA A 60 8.19 -15.15 -16.83
N ILE A 61 8.36 -13.86 -17.11
CA ILE A 61 8.61 -12.84 -16.09
C ILE A 61 7.45 -12.77 -15.09
N VAL A 62 6.21 -12.72 -15.60
CA VAL A 62 5.00 -12.68 -14.75
C VAL A 62 4.92 -13.94 -13.88
N ALA A 63 5.17 -15.12 -14.45
CA ALA A 63 5.16 -16.37 -13.70
C ALA A 63 6.20 -16.40 -12.57
N ILE A 64 7.43 -15.92 -12.81
CA ILE A 64 8.50 -15.87 -11.80
C ILE A 64 8.11 -14.95 -10.64
N VAL A 65 7.54 -13.78 -10.93
CA VAL A 65 7.09 -12.85 -9.89
C VAL A 65 5.96 -13.45 -9.05
N ILE A 66 4.99 -14.12 -9.69
CA ILE A 66 3.89 -14.80 -8.98
C ILE A 66 4.43 -15.91 -8.07
N VAL A 67 5.33 -16.76 -8.58
CA VAL A 67 5.95 -17.83 -7.79
C VAL A 67 6.75 -17.26 -6.62
N GLY A 68 7.50 -16.18 -6.84
CA GLY A 68 8.25 -15.48 -5.78
C GLY A 68 7.33 -14.92 -4.68
N LEU A 69 6.21 -14.31 -5.07
CA LEU A 69 5.20 -13.80 -4.12
C LEU A 69 4.54 -14.93 -3.32
N LEU A 70 4.17 -16.04 -3.97
CA LEU A 70 3.58 -17.19 -3.30
C LEU A 70 4.57 -17.85 -2.34
N ALA A 71 5.83 -18.03 -2.75
CA ALA A 71 6.88 -18.56 -1.90
C ALA A 71 7.14 -17.66 -0.67
N GLY A 72 7.19 -16.34 -0.87
CA GLY A 72 7.30 -15.38 0.22
C GLY A 72 6.12 -15.45 1.20
N THR A 73 4.91 -15.62 0.68
CA THR A 73 3.69 -15.77 1.50
C THR A 73 3.70 -17.07 2.31
N MET A 74 4.12 -18.19 1.71
CA MET A 74 4.25 -19.46 2.42
C MET A 74 5.30 -19.39 3.53
N LEU A 75 6.44 -18.74 3.27
CA LEU A 75 7.48 -18.53 4.28
C LEU A 75 7.02 -17.60 5.40
N ALA A 76 6.30 -16.53 5.06
CA ALA A 76 5.71 -15.62 6.05
C ALA A 76 4.65 -16.30 6.91
N GLY A 77 3.81 -17.16 6.31
CA GLY A 77 2.79 -17.93 7.02
C GLY A 77 3.35 -18.99 7.99
N GLN A 78 4.64 -19.34 7.89
CA GLN A 78 5.31 -20.20 8.86
C GLN A 78 5.98 -19.43 10.02
N ALA A 79 6.01 -18.09 9.95
CA ALA A 79 6.55 -17.27 11.01
C ALA A 79 5.52 -17.13 12.15
N LYS A 80 5.69 -18.00 13.16
CA LYS A 80 5.12 -17.96 14.53
C LYS A 80 3.63 -18.30 14.69
N SER A 81 3.40 -19.56 15.07
CA SER A 81 2.57 -19.87 16.24
C SER A 81 3.35 -19.43 17.48
N GLN A 82 3.31 -18.13 17.81
CA GLN A 82 3.73 -17.70 19.13
C GLN A 82 2.61 -18.15 20.07
N ASP A 83 2.93 -18.89 21.13
CA ASP A 83 1.95 -19.23 22.16
C ASP A 83 1.33 -17.89 22.64
N GLU A 84 0.11 -17.60 22.18
CA GLU A 84 -0.63 -16.43 22.66
C GLU A 84 -0.87 -16.67 24.14
N GLU A 85 -0.22 -15.88 24.98
CA GLU A 85 -0.57 -15.82 26.40
C GLU A 85 -2.03 -15.36 26.48
N THR A 86 -2.92 -16.33 26.72
CA THR A 86 -4.35 -16.06 26.88
C THR A 86 -4.55 -15.41 28.24
N PHE A 87 -4.64 -14.08 28.25
CA PHE A 87 -4.98 -13.33 29.46
C PHE A 87 -6.46 -13.55 29.80
N ALA A 88 -6.73 -14.32 30.85
CA ALA A 88 -8.08 -14.50 31.37
C ALA A 88 -8.51 -13.26 32.17
N ILE A 89 -9.77 -12.86 32.01
CA ILE A 89 -10.38 -11.79 32.82
C ILE A 89 -11.16 -12.38 33.99
N SER A 90 -11.37 -11.58 35.05
CA SER A 90 -12.19 -11.99 36.18
C SER A 90 -13.69 -12.03 35.82
N GLU A 91 -14.47 -12.86 36.51
CA GLU A 91 -15.93 -12.96 36.31
C GLU A 91 -16.64 -11.62 36.57
N ALA A 92 -16.16 -10.83 37.53
CA ALA A 92 -16.70 -9.51 37.84
C ALA A 92 -16.43 -8.49 36.72
N ASN A 93 -15.25 -8.53 36.09
CA ASN A 93 -14.95 -7.67 34.96
C ASN A 93 -15.74 -8.11 33.71
N ALA A 94 -15.92 -9.42 33.52
CA ALA A 94 -16.74 -9.96 32.44
C ALA A 94 -18.20 -9.47 32.55
N SER A 95 -18.80 -9.53 33.73
CA SER A 95 -20.18 -9.05 33.91
C SER A 95 -20.29 -7.52 33.77
N GLY A 96 -19.26 -6.77 34.18
CA GLY A 96 -19.19 -5.32 33.96
C GLY A 96 -19.13 -4.94 32.48
N ILE A 97 -18.36 -5.68 31.68
CA ILE A 97 -18.28 -5.47 30.23
C ILE A 97 -19.62 -5.81 29.55
N VAL A 98 -20.21 -6.97 29.87
CA VAL A 98 -21.50 -7.39 29.30
C VAL A 98 -22.62 -6.42 29.69
N GLY A 99 -22.63 -5.93 30.93
CA GLY A 99 -23.58 -4.90 31.36
C GLY A 99 -23.42 -3.57 30.61
N ALA A 100 -22.21 -3.24 30.14
CA ALA A 100 -21.94 -2.05 29.36
C ALA A 100 -22.26 -2.19 27.86
N PHE A 101 -22.56 -3.40 27.36
CA PHE A 101 -22.96 -3.60 25.96
C PHE A 101 -24.28 -2.90 25.61
N GLU A 102 -25.24 -2.86 26.53
CA GLU A 102 -26.54 -2.21 26.28
C GLU A 102 -26.46 -0.67 26.28
N ASP A 103 -25.48 -0.10 26.98
CA ASP A 103 -25.39 1.35 27.22
C ASP A 103 -24.36 2.06 26.32
N VAL A 104 -23.39 1.33 25.75
CA VAL A 104 -22.27 1.92 25.00
C VAL A 104 -22.05 1.17 23.70
N SER A 105 -22.75 1.57 22.62
CA SER A 105 -22.53 1.03 21.26
C SER A 105 -21.43 1.76 20.48
N ASP A 106 -21.13 3.02 20.82
CA ASP A 106 -20.11 3.83 20.14
C ASP A 106 -18.69 3.52 20.65
N HIS A 107 -18.11 2.43 20.14
CA HIS A 107 -16.71 2.09 20.36
C HIS A 107 -16.03 1.45 19.14
N ARG A 108 -14.69 1.39 19.18
CA ARG A 108 -13.86 0.76 18.12
C ARG A 108 -13.50 -0.71 18.39
N PHE A 109 -13.97 -1.28 19.50
CA PHE A 109 -13.64 -2.64 19.91
C PHE A 109 -14.65 -3.67 19.36
N SER A 110 -14.15 -4.88 19.11
CA SER A 110 -14.94 -6.09 18.91
C SER A 110 -14.61 -7.00 20.09
N ILE A 111 -15.61 -7.31 20.91
CA ILE A 111 -15.42 -8.08 22.15
C ILE A 111 -16.17 -9.40 21.97
N ILE A 112 -15.49 -10.51 22.23
CA ILE A 112 -16.07 -11.85 22.22
C ILE A 112 -15.65 -12.60 23.49
N PHE A 113 -16.61 -13.23 24.15
CA PHE A 113 -16.36 -14.10 25.28
C PHE A 113 -16.32 -15.56 24.83
N ILE A 114 -15.21 -16.24 25.14
CA ILE A 114 -15.01 -17.66 24.85
C ILE A 114 -14.76 -18.38 26.18
N GLY A 115 -15.73 -19.21 26.58
CA GLY A 115 -15.75 -19.93 27.84
C GLY A 115 -16.23 -19.09 29.04
N GLY A 116 -16.55 -19.78 30.15
CA GLY A 116 -17.00 -19.17 31.40
C GLY A 116 -18.50 -18.83 31.44
N PRO A 117 -18.97 -18.10 32.47
CA PRO A 117 -20.39 -17.80 32.69
C PRO A 117 -21.03 -16.87 31.65
N GLN A 118 -20.22 -16.11 30.90
CA GLN A 118 -20.65 -15.16 29.87
C GLN A 118 -20.28 -15.65 28.45
N ASP A 119 -20.01 -16.95 28.30
CA ASP A 119 -19.64 -17.57 27.02
C ASP A 119 -20.69 -17.31 25.94
N GLY A 120 -20.24 -16.92 24.74
CA GLY A 120 -21.11 -16.61 23.60
C GLY A 120 -21.68 -15.19 23.56
N GLN A 121 -21.42 -14.35 24.58
CA GLN A 121 -21.71 -12.92 24.49
C GLN A 121 -20.68 -12.23 23.58
N SER A 122 -21.15 -11.37 22.67
CA SER A 122 -20.30 -10.61 21.76
C SER A 122 -20.90 -9.26 21.41
N GLU A 123 -20.08 -8.22 21.32
CA GLU A 123 -20.47 -6.87 20.93
C GLU A 123 -19.46 -6.33 19.92
N ILE A 124 -19.96 -5.67 18.87
CA ILE A 124 -19.14 -4.98 17.88
C ILE A 124 -19.58 -3.54 17.87
N GLY A 125 -18.70 -2.63 18.28
CA GLY A 125 -19.06 -1.22 18.35
C GLY A 125 -19.20 -0.58 16.98
N ASP A 126 -20.02 0.47 16.91
CA ASP A 126 -20.43 1.14 15.67
C ASP A 126 -19.25 1.73 14.87
N ARG A 127 -18.14 2.06 15.54
CA ARG A 127 -16.93 2.60 14.94
C ARG A 127 -15.86 1.54 14.64
N HIS A 128 -16.20 0.26 14.74
CA HIS A 128 -15.25 -0.82 14.47
C HIS A 128 -14.83 -0.82 12.98
N PRO A 129 -13.53 -0.99 12.64
CA PRO A 129 -13.05 -0.92 11.25
C PRO A 129 -13.67 -1.93 10.27
N THR A 130 -14.26 -3.02 10.78
CA THR A 130 -14.97 -4.01 9.94
C THR A 130 -16.39 -3.59 9.57
N ILE A 131 -16.96 -2.59 10.25
CA ILE A 131 -18.22 -1.98 9.86
C ILE A 131 -17.92 -1.05 8.68
N VAL A 132 -18.44 -1.44 7.51
CA VAL A 132 -18.17 -0.75 6.24
C VAL A 132 -19.05 0.49 6.11
N ASP A 133 -20.28 0.43 6.60
CA ASP A 133 -21.25 1.53 6.65
C ASP A 133 -21.13 2.29 7.97
N GLN A 134 -20.41 3.40 7.96
CA GLN A 134 -20.32 4.33 9.09
C GLN A 134 -21.09 5.64 8.78
N GLY A 135 -22.00 5.62 7.78
CA GLY A 135 -22.74 6.79 7.32
C GLY A 135 -21.91 7.79 6.51
N GLY A 136 -20.73 7.37 6.03
CA GLY A 136 -19.84 8.16 5.20
C GLY A 136 -20.33 8.26 3.73
N PRO A 137 -20.00 9.36 3.01
CA PRO A 137 -20.46 9.57 1.63
C PRO A 137 -19.90 8.57 0.61
N VAL A 138 -18.96 7.70 1.01
CA VAL A 138 -18.23 6.76 0.13
C VAL A 138 -18.49 5.30 0.54
N ASP A 139 -19.28 5.06 1.58
CA ASP A 139 -19.40 3.73 2.21
C ASP A 139 -20.10 2.72 1.30
N GLY A 140 -21.09 3.16 0.52
CA GLY A 140 -21.77 2.33 -0.48
C GLY A 140 -20.85 1.79 -1.59
N TRP A 141 -19.73 2.46 -1.89
CA TRP A 141 -18.73 1.91 -2.81
C TRP A 141 -17.96 0.75 -2.18
N ALA A 142 -17.59 0.88 -0.91
CA ALA A 142 -16.86 -0.15 -0.18
C ALA A 142 -17.72 -1.40 0.04
N GLU A 143 -19.01 -1.23 0.35
CA GLU A 143 -19.99 -2.33 0.42
C GLU A 143 -20.15 -3.02 -0.94
N THR A 144 -20.30 -2.26 -2.01
CA THR A 144 -20.46 -2.82 -3.36
C THR A 144 -19.23 -3.65 -3.76
N MET A 145 -18.02 -3.19 -3.44
CA MET A 145 -16.79 -3.93 -3.72
C MET A 145 -16.70 -5.19 -2.85
N ARG A 146 -17.08 -5.12 -1.56
CA ARG A 146 -17.16 -6.29 -0.68
C ARG A 146 -18.12 -7.34 -1.25
N ASP A 147 -19.35 -6.95 -1.53
CA ASP A 147 -20.46 -7.87 -1.83
C ASP A 147 -20.40 -8.41 -3.27
N LYS A 148 -19.96 -7.59 -4.23
CA LYS A 148 -19.97 -7.97 -5.66
C LYS A 148 -18.63 -8.46 -6.18
N VAL A 149 -17.52 -8.07 -5.56
CA VAL A 149 -16.18 -8.46 -6.02
C VAL A 149 -15.59 -9.49 -5.07
N TRP A 150 -15.48 -9.19 -3.79
CA TRP A 150 -14.72 -10.03 -2.86
C TRP A 150 -15.49 -11.24 -2.33
N GLU A 151 -16.77 -11.06 -2.00
CA GLU A 151 -17.63 -12.12 -1.48
C GLU A 151 -17.82 -13.29 -2.48
N PRO A 152 -18.12 -13.07 -3.78
CA PRO A 152 -18.26 -14.16 -4.74
C PRO A 152 -16.93 -14.89 -5.03
N LEU A 153 -15.81 -14.20 -4.85
CA LEU A 153 -14.48 -14.78 -5.03
C LEU A 153 -14.09 -15.68 -3.85
N ASN A 154 -14.74 -15.55 -2.69
CA ASN A 154 -14.47 -16.32 -1.46
C ASN A 154 -12.96 -16.43 -1.13
N LEU A 155 -12.22 -15.35 -1.36
CA LEU A 155 -10.77 -15.29 -1.12
C LEU A 155 -10.52 -14.76 0.30
N GLY A 156 -9.62 -15.43 1.03
CA GLY A 156 -9.17 -14.96 2.34
C GLY A 156 -8.52 -13.57 2.27
N VAL A 157 -8.61 -12.80 3.36
CA VAL A 157 -8.12 -11.41 3.46
C VAL A 157 -6.69 -11.26 2.96
N SER A 158 -5.79 -12.19 3.31
CA SER A 158 -4.40 -12.17 2.86
C SER A 158 -4.25 -12.19 1.33
N MET A 159 -5.08 -12.97 0.61
CA MET A 159 -5.03 -13.00 -0.85
C MET A 159 -5.61 -11.73 -1.48
N GLN A 160 -6.62 -11.12 -0.85
CA GLN A 160 -7.17 -9.84 -1.31
C GLN A 160 -6.08 -8.75 -1.28
N TRP A 161 -5.31 -8.68 -0.19
CA TRP A 161 -4.17 -7.76 -0.06
C TRP A 161 -3.08 -8.02 -1.10
N ILE A 162 -2.75 -9.29 -1.38
CA ILE A 162 -1.74 -9.64 -2.39
C ILE A 162 -2.20 -9.21 -3.79
N ILE A 163 -3.45 -9.49 -4.14
CA ILE A 163 -4.01 -9.11 -5.44
C ILE A 163 -3.98 -7.59 -5.59
N LEU A 164 -4.48 -6.85 -4.59
CA LEU A 164 -4.47 -5.38 -4.60
C LEU A 164 -3.04 -4.83 -4.67
N GLY A 165 -2.12 -5.35 -3.87
CA GLY A 165 -0.71 -4.95 -3.87
C GLY A 165 -0.04 -5.21 -5.22
N MET A 166 -0.35 -6.33 -5.88
CA MET A 166 0.16 -6.63 -7.22
C MET A 166 -0.37 -5.62 -8.26
N PHE A 167 -1.68 -5.34 -8.26
CA PHE A 167 -2.27 -4.36 -9.18
C PHE A 167 -1.66 -2.97 -9.00
N VAL A 168 -1.54 -2.51 -7.75
CA VAL A 168 -0.93 -1.21 -7.43
C VAL A 168 0.55 -1.20 -7.84
N GLY A 169 1.30 -2.27 -7.55
CA GLY A 169 2.72 -2.38 -7.92
C GLY A 169 2.94 -2.33 -9.43
N VAL A 170 2.12 -3.04 -10.22
CA VAL A 170 2.18 -3.00 -11.69
C VAL A 170 1.81 -1.61 -12.21
N ALA A 171 0.75 -1.00 -11.69
CA ALA A 171 0.32 0.34 -12.10
C ALA A 171 1.39 1.41 -11.79
N MET A 172 1.91 1.43 -10.56
CA MET A 172 2.94 2.40 -10.15
C MET A 172 4.27 2.17 -10.86
N GLY A 173 4.68 0.91 -11.05
CA GLY A 173 5.92 0.58 -11.76
C GLY A 173 5.87 0.97 -13.23
N SER A 174 4.77 0.67 -13.93
CA SER A 174 4.60 1.01 -15.34
C SER A 174 4.48 2.51 -15.57
N ALA A 175 3.73 3.24 -14.72
CA ALA A 175 3.62 4.69 -14.81
C ALA A 175 4.98 5.38 -14.56
N GLY A 176 5.73 4.93 -13.54
CA GLY A 176 7.04 5.49 -13.21
C GLY A 176 8.11 5.23 -14.28
N ALA A 177 8.07 4.08 -14.96
CA ALA A 177 8.96 3.78 -16.07
C ALA A 177 8.62 4.61 -17.33
N GLN A 178 7.32 4.67 -17.69
CA GLN A 178 6.86 5.44 -18.85
C GLN A 178 7.14 6.94 -18.70
N ALA A 179 6.90 7.52 -17.52
CA ALA A 179 7.15 8.93 -17.28
C ALA A 179 8.61 9.32 -17.54
N ARG A 180 9.57 8.50 -17.09
CA ARG A 180 11.01 8.76 -17.32
C ARG A 180 11.40 8.61 -18.79
N SER A 181 10.86 7.60 -19.48
CA SER A 181 11.16 7.36 -20.89
C SER A 181 10.56 8.42 -21.82
N MET A 182 9.36 8.91 -21.53
CA MET A 182 8.76 10.03 -22.26
C MET A 182 9.52 11.32 -21.97
N PHE A 183 9.87 11.58 -20.71
CA PHE A 183 10.61 12.77 -20.33
C PHE A 183 11.99 12.83 -20.99
N SER A 184 12.72 11.72 -21.09
CA SER A 184 14.04 11.71 -21.75
C SER A 184 13.99 12.05 -23.24
N GLN A 185 12.85 11.84 -23.91
CA GLN A 185 12.67 12.20 -25.33
C GLN A 185 12.30 13.68 -25.51
N LEU A 186 11.68 14.30 -24.51
CA LEU A 186 11.22 15.69 -24.56
C LEU A 186 12.29 16.71 -24.12
N VAL A 187 13.41 16.23 -23.59
CA VAL A 187 14.47 17.11 -23.04
C VAL A 187 15.57 17.30 -24.09
N PRO A 188 15.97 18.56 -24.38
CA PRO A 188 17.09 18.85 -25.27
C PRO A 188 18.40 18.31 -24.69
N GLU A 189 19.21 17.64 -25.52
CA GLU A 189 20.48 17.03 -25.14
C GLU A 189 21.42 18.06 -24.50
N THR A 190 21.43 19.29 -25.03
CA THR A 190 22.32 20.37 -24.59
C THR A 190 22.04 20.86 -23.16
N ARG A 191 20.86 20.61 -22.60
CA ARG A 191 20.47 21.03 -21.24
C ARG A 191 19.93 19.90 -20.37
N THR A 192 20.28 18.66 -20.70
CA THR A 192 19.80 17.46 -20.01
C THR A 192 19.90 17.56 -18.48
N SER A 193 21.04 17.97 -17.94
CA SER A 193 21.27 18.05 -16.48
C SER A 193 20.33 19.05 -15.77
N GLU A 194 20.00 20.17 -16.40
CA GLU A 194 19.10 21.18 -15.83
C GLU A 194 17.66 20.65 -15.74
N PHE A 195 17.15 20.08 -16.84
CA PHE A 195 15.81 19.53 -16.90
C PHE A 195 15.62 18.29 -16.03
N PHE A 196 16.61 17.39 -15.94
CA PHE A 196 16.55 16.26 -15.01
C PHE A 196 16.65 16.71 -13.54
N GLY A 197 17.37 17.79 -13.26
CA GLY A 197 17.36 18.45 -11.95
C GLY A 197 15.97 18.95 -11.56
N PHE A 198 15.28 19.63 -12.47
CA PHE A 198 13.89 20.07 -12.27
C PHE A 198 12.91 18.90 -12.14
N PHE A 199 13.04 17.85 -12.95
CA PHE A 199 12.21 16.64 -12.84
C PHE A 199 12.30 16.00 -11.45
N GLY A 200 13.53 15.87 -10.91
CA GLY A 200 13.75 15.36 -9.56
C GLY A 200 13.18 16.26 -8.47
N PHE A 201 13.30 17.58 -8.62
CA PHE A 201 12.70 18.55 -7.70
C PHE A 201 11.17 18.49 -7.70
N LEU A 202 10.54 18.48 -8.88
CA LEU A 202 9.09 18.37 -9.01
C LEU A 202 8.56 17.06 -8.43
N GLY A 203 9.27 15.94 -8.61
CA GLY A 203 8.90 14.67 -8.00
C GLY A 203 8.87 14.73 -6.46
N LYS A 204 9.86 15.36 -5.84
CA LYS A 204 9.89 15.54 -4.37
C LYS A 204 8.81 16.49 -3.88
N SER A 205 8.59 17.61 -4.59
CA SER A 205 7.54 18.56 -4.28
C SER A 205 6.14 17.93 -4.40
N ALA A 206 5.91 17.12 -5.45
CA ALA A 206 4.66 16.39 -5.62
C ALA A 206 4.41 15.41 -4.47
N ALA A 207 5.44 14.71 -3.98
CA ALA A 207 5.31 13.85 -2.81
C ALA A 207 4.91 14.63 -1.55
N MET A 208 5.50 15.81 -1.32
CA MET A 208 5.14 16.69 -0.19
C MET A 208 3.70 17.22 -0.30
N ILE A 209 3.28 17.64 -1.50
CA ILE A 209 1.90 18.13 -1.72
C ILE A 209 0.89 16.99 -1.54
N GLY A 210 1.20 15.80 -2.06
CA GLY A 210 0.33 14.63 -1.94
C GLY A 210 0.13 14.20 -0.48
N THR A 211 1.18 14.17 0.34
CA THR A 211 1.06 13.84 1.77
C THR A 211 0.29 14.92 2.53
N PHE A 212 0.50 16.20 2.22
CA PHE A 212 -0.23 17.29 2.84
C PHE A 212 -1.73 17.25 2.49
N LEU A 213 -2.06 17.04 1.22
CA LEU A 213 -3.44 16.89 0.76
C LEU A 213 -4.14 15.71 1.44
N TYR A 214 -3.46 14.56 1.52
CA TYR A 214 -3.97 13.40 2.23
C TYR A 214 -4.18 13.68 3.72
N GLY A 215 -3.24 14.37 4.38
CA GLY A 215 -3.37 14.75 5.79
C GLY A 215 -4.56 15.67 6.06
N ILE A 216 -4.82 16.65 5.19
CA ILE A 216 -6.00 17.50 5.28
C ILE A 216 -7.27 16.66 5.06
N ALA A 217 -7.30 15.83 4.01
CA ALA A 217 -8.47 15.03 3.69
C ALA A 217 -8.80 14.03 4.81
N SER A 218 -7.79 13.39 5.40
CA SER A 218 -7.95 12.43 6.49
C SER A 218 -8.28 13.05 7.85
N SER A 219 -8.02 14.35 8.04
CA SER A 219 -8.38 15.06 9.28
C SER A 219 -9.74 15.76 9.18
N ALA A 220 -10.11 16.24 7.99
CA ALA A 220 -11.39 16.88 7.74
C ALA A 220 -12.53 15.88 7.44
N PHE A 221 -12.22 14.71 6.90
CA PHE A 221 -13.19 13.67 6.54
C PHE A 221 -12.76 12.29 7.07
N ASP A 222 -13.63 11.29 6.89
CA ASP A 222 -13.29 9.91 7.19
C ASP A 222 -12.12 9.37 6.33
N SER A 223 -11.40 8.37 6.84
CA SER A 223 -10.27 7.73 6.16
C SER A 223 -10.62 7.23 4.75
N ARG A 224 -11.87 6.82 4.52
CA ARG A 224 -12.37 6.37 3.21
C ARG A 224 -12.41 7.52 2.20
N VAL A 225 -12.83 8.71 2.64
CA VAL A 225 -12.87 9.92 1.81
C VAL A 225 -11.46 10.40 1.48
N ALA A 226 -10.51 10.24 2.42
CA ALA A 226 -9.11 10.58 2.18
C ALA A 226 -8.50 9.79 1.03
N ILE A 227 -8.81 8.49 0.91
CA ILE A 227 -8.35 7.66 -0.21
C ILE A 227 -8.93 8.15 -1.53
N LEU A 228 -10.20 8.59 -1.55
CA LEU A 228 -10.85 9.07 -2.77
C LEU A 228 -10.17 10.34 -3.34
N THR A 229 -9.57 11.18 -2.48
CA THR A 229 -8.80 12.34 -2.95
C THR A 229 -7.60 11.95 -3.81
N ILE A 230 -6.95 10.83 -3.50
CA ILE A 230 -5.84 10.29 -4.31
C ILE A 230 -6.34 9.94 -5.71
N THR A 231 -7.51 9.31 -5.81
CA THR A 231 -8.14 9.00 -7.11
C THR A 231 -8.40 10.25 -7.92
N ILE A 232 -8.91 11.33 -7.31
CA ILE A 232 -9.14 12.60 -8.00
C ILE A 232 -7.84 13.17 -8.55
N VAL A 233 -6.76 13.17 -7.77
CA VAL A 233 -5.45 13.65 -8.22
C VAL A 233 -4.91 12.82 -9.38
N ILE A 234 -5.04 11.50 -9.33
CA ILE A 234 -4.64 10.60 -10.43
C ILE A 234 -5.44 10.91 -11.69
N LEU A 235 -6.77 11.05 -11.59
CA LEU A 235 -7.62 11.36 -12.75
C LEU A 235 -7.32 12.74 -13.33
N ALA A 236 -7.14 13.76 -12.48
CA ALA A 236 -6.75 15.10 -12.91
C ALA A 236 -5.39 15.11 -13.61
N GLY A 237 -4.41 14.40 -13.05
CA GLY A 237 -3.09 14.21 -13.66
C GLY A 237 -3.18 13.50 -15.00
N THR A 238 -3.98 12.43 -15.09
CA THR A 238 -4.19 11.66 -16.32
C THR A 238 -4.88 12.50 -17.41
N TYR A 239 -5.87 13.29 -17.03
CA TYR A 239 -6.52 14.22 -17.95
C TYR A 239 -5.53 15.28 -18.47
N LEU A 240 -4.72 15.86 -17.59
CA LEU A 240 -3.72 16.85 -17.97
C LEU A 240 -2.66 16.28 -18.91
N THR A 241 -2.14 15.09 -18.63
CA THR A 241 -1.14 14.42 -19.48
C THR A 241 -1.72 13.96 -20.81
N SER A 242 -3.02 13.64 -20.87
CA SER A 242 -3.68 13.27 -22.14
C SER A 242 -3.73 14.41 -23.18
N LYS A 243 -3.45 15.65 -22.77
CA LYS A 243 -3.39 16.83 -23.65
C LYS A 243 -2.00 17.13 -24.19
N VAL A 244 -0.97 16.41 -23.74
CA VAL A 244 0.41 16.64 -24.16
C VAL A 244 0.65 15.95 -25.51
N ASP A 245 1.04 16.73 -26.51
CA ASP A 245 1.51 16.22 -27.80
C ASP A 245 3.00 15.90 -27.70
N LEU A 246 3.32 14.60 -27.77
CA LEU A 246 4.70 14.12 -27.65
C LEU A 246 5.53 14.48 -28.89
N GLU A 247 4.92 14.42 -30.07
CA GLU A 247 5.63 14.56 -31.35
C GLU A 247 6.09 16.01 -31.55
N GLU A 248 5.20 16.95 -31.22
CA GLU A 248 5.54 18.38 -31.20
C GLU A 248 6.60 18.69 -30.13
N GLY A 249 6.52 18.04 -28.97
CA GLY A 249 7.50 18.23 -27.90
C GLY A 249 8.92 17.79 -28.28
N ILE A 250 9.04 16.66 -28.98
CA ILE A 250 10.34 16.17 -29.50
C ILE A 250 10.88 17.12 -30.56
N ARG A 251 10.04 17.57 -31.50
CA ARG A 251 10.44 18.53 -32.54
C ARG A 251 11.01 19.81 -31.95
N VAL A 252 10.35 20.39 -30.94
CA VAL A 252 10.83 21.62 -30.28
C VAL A 252 12.14 21.39 -29.54
N ALA A 253 12.33 20.22 -28.91
CA ALA A 253 13.58 19.87 -28.24
C ALA A 253 14.75 19.79 -29.24
N GLU A 254 14.55 19.17 -30.41
CA GLU A 254 15.54 19.08 -31.48
C GLU A 254 15.89 20.47 -32.07
N GLU A 255 14.89 21.35 -32.25
CA GLU A 255 15.09 22.71 -32.75
C GLU A 255 15.87 23.61 -31.77
N GLU A 256 15.65 23.45 -30.47
CA GLU A 256 16.45 24.13 -29.43
C GLU A 256 17.90 23.61 -29.42
N ASP A 257 18.10 22.31 -29.54
CA ASP A 257 19.45 21.73 -29.62
C ASP A 257 20.21 22.18 -30.88
N ALA A 258 19.54 22.25 -32.03
CA ALA A 258 20.14 22.76 -33.26
C ALA A 258 20.58 24.22 -33.12
N ARG A 259 19.77 25.06 -32.47
CA ARG A 259 20.10 26.46 -32.19
C ARG A 259 21.27 26.60 -31.22
N ASN A 260 21.28 25.85 -30.12
CA ASN A 260 22.36 25.89 -29.14
C ASN A 260 23.69 25.40 -29.72
N ARG A 261 23.66 24.32 -30.51
CA ARG A 261 24.85 23.83 -31.23
C ARG A 261 25.35 24.83 -32.27
N ALA A 262 24.44 25.50 -33.00
CA ALA A 262 24.82 26.53 -33.97
C ALA A 262 25.46 27.77 -33.29
N ALA A 263 24.92 28.20 -32.14
CA ALA A 263 25.48 29.30 -31.35
C ALA A 263 26.88 28.95 -30.81
N ALA A 264 27.07 27.75 -30.27
CA ALA A 264 28.36 27.29 -29.76
C ALA A 264 29.45 27.16 -30.85
N ASN A 265 29.06 26.92 -32.12
CA ASN A 265 29.98 26.87 -33.25
C ASN A 265 30.29 28.26 -33.85
N SER A 266 29.58 29.30 -33.42
CA SER A 266 29.76 30.68 -33.91
C SER A 266 30.60 31.57 -32.99
N GLU A 267 30.94 31.06 -31.79
CA GLU A 267 31.93 31.64 -30.86
C GLU A 267 33.32 31.02 -31.06
#